data_AF-A0A1B6EM28-F1
#
_entry.id   AF-A0A1B6EM28-F1
#
_cell.length_a   1.000
_cell.length_b   1.000
_cell.length_c   1.000
_cell.angle_alpha   90.00
_cell.angle_beta   90.00
_cell.angle_gamma   90.00
#
_symmetry.space_group_name_H-M   'P 1'
#
loop_
_entity.id
_entity.type
_entity.pdbx_description
1 polymer ?
#
loop_
_entity_poly.entity_id
_entity_poly.type
_entity_poly.pdbx_seq_one_letter_code
_entity_poly.pdbx_strand_id
1 'polypeptide(L)'
;PWSSQCIDSACKPEDMHKPVGLWPCHKQGGNQYWMLSKAGEVRRDEACLDYAGQDVILYPCHGSKGNQFWQYKPETKLIQHGSSKKCLAIADNKQKLLMEECNPSSPQQHWHFDNYDSSKL
;
A
#
# COMPACT_ATOMS: atom_id res chain seq x y z
N PRO A 1 13.48 9.45 -1.35
CA PRO A 1 13.01 8.60 -0.23
C PRO A 1 14.09 7.57 0.15
N TRP A 2 14.00 6.93 1.31
CA TRP A 2 15.01 5.99 1.81
C TRP A 2 15.29 4.80 0.86
N SER A 3 14.25 4.29 0.19
CA SER A 3 14.37 3.11 -0.69
C SER A 3 14.46 3.43 -2.19
N SER A 4 13.85 4.55 -2.64
CA SER A 4 13.53 4.81 -4.06
C SER A 4 12.68 3.69 -4.73
N GLN A 5 11.99 2.88 -3.92
CA GLN A 5 11.10 1.82 -4.36
C GLN A 5 9.65 2.29 -4.35
N CYS A 6 8.86 1.78 -5.29
CA CYS A 6 7.43 1.98 -5.41
C CYS A 6 6.72 0.63 -5.27
N ILE A 7 5.48 0.66 -4.79
CA ILE A 7 4.58 -0.51 -4.87
C ILE A 7 4.36 -0.80 -6.35
N ASP A 8 4.70 -2.00 -6.78
CA ASP A 8 4.69 -2.41 -8.18
C ASP A 8 4.11 -3.81 -8.28
N SER A 9 2.94 -3.93 -8.90
CA SER A 9 2.32 -5.24 -9.14
C SER A 9 1.41 -5.17 -10.36
N ALA A 10 1.43 -6.23 -11.17
CA ALA A 10 0.39 -6.48 -12.16
C ALA A 10 -0.92 -6.84 -11.45
N CYS A 11 -2.06 -6.44 -12.03
CA CYS A 11 -3.39 -6.69 -11.45
C CYS A 11 -4.24 -7.60 -12.36
N LYS A 12 -3.60 -8.53 -13.08
CA LYS A 12 -4.34 -9.49 -13.89
C LYS A 12 -5.02 -10.52 -12.97
N PRO A 13 -6.05 -11.25 -13.46
CA PRO A 13 -6.67 -12.31 -12.68
C PRO A 13 -5.67 -13.33 -12.13
N GLU A 14 -4.64 -13.68 -12.91
CA GLU A 14 -3.59 -14.61 -12.45
C GLU A 14 -2.65 -14.04 -11.38
N ASP A 15 -2.69 -12.73 -11.13
CA ASP A 15 -1.85 -12.05 -10.13
C ASP A 15 -2.59 -11.78 -8.81
N MET A 16 -3.90 -12.04 -8.77
CA MET A 16 -4.67 -11.99 -7.54
C MET A 16 -4.15 -13.03 -6.54
N HIS A 17 -4.22 -12.70 -5.25
CA HIS A 17 -3.70 -13.46 -4.12
C HIS A 17 -2.18 -13.59 -4.04
N LYS A 18 -1.42 -13.03 -4.99
CA LYS A 18 0.03 -12.96 -4.89
C LYS A 18 0.45 -11.79 -4.00
N PRO A 19 1.60 -11.91 -3.31
CA PRO A 19 2.20 -10.80 -2.58
C PRO A 19 2.44 -9.60 -3.50
N VAL A 20 2.13 -8.42 -2.98
CA VAL A 20 2.39 -7.15 -3.65
C VAL A 20 3.90 -6.89 -3.68
N GLY A 21 4.40 -6.61 -4.87
CA GLY A 21 5.81 -6.38 -5.16
C GLY A 21 6.29 -4.95 -4.92
N LEU A 22 7.61 -4.81 -4.97
CA LEU A 22 8.34 -3.54 -5.00
C LEU A 22 9.20 -3.50 -6.25
N TRP A 23 9.32 -2.31 -6.84
CA TRP A 23 10.25 -2.06 -7.93
C TRP A 23 10.76 -0.62 -7.90
N PRO A 24 11.96 -0.33 -8.43
CA PRO A 24 12.42 1.04 -8.56
C PRO A 24 11.36 1.94 -9.22
N CYS A 25 11.09 3.08 -8.60
CA CYS A 25 10.07 4.00 -9.10
C CYS A 25 10.44 4.51 -10.51
N HIS A 26 9.60 4.25 -11.50
CA HIS A 26 9.84 4.64 -12.89
C HIS A 26 8.89 5.72 -13.41
N LYS A 27 7.83 6.07 -12.66
CA LYS A 27 6.89 7.18 -12.98
C LYS A 27 6.18 7.07 -14.34
N GLN A 28 5.97 5.85 -14.82
CA GLN A 28 5.27 5.59 -16.10
C GLN A 28 3.82 5.13 -15.89
N GLY A 29 3.31 5.22 -14.65
CA GLY A 29 2.02 4.65 -14.28
C GLY A 29 2.05 3.12 -14.31
N GLY A 30 1.04 2.51 -14.94
CA GLY A 30 0.94 1.05 -15.09
C GLY A 30 0.95 0.34 -13.74
N ASN A 31 1.90 -0.59 -13.56
CA ASN A 31 1.98 -1.41 -12.35
C ASN A 31 2.28 -0.61 -11.07
N GLN A 32 2.79 0.63 -11.20
CA GLN A 32 3.09 1.55 -10.10
C GLN A 32 2.03 2.62 -9.86
N TYR A 33 0.93 2.58 -10.60
CA TYR A 33 -0.18 3.50 -10.40
C TYR A 33 -1.15 2.96 -9.35
N TRP A 34 -1.33 3.70 -8.26
CA TRP A 34 -2.22 3.33 -7.16
C TRP A 34 -3.05 4.53 -6.72
N MET A 35 -4.31 4.27 -6.37
CA MET A 35 -5.24 5.26 -5.86
C MET A 35 -5.55 4.98 -4.39
N LEU A 36 -5.60 6.03 -3.58
CA LEU A 36 -6.21 5.99 -2.24
C LEU A 36 -7.66 6.47 -2.36
N SER A 37 -8.62 5.58 -2.14
CA SER A 37 -10.05 5.93 -2.23
C SER A 37 -10.57 6.56 -0.93
N LYS A 38 -11.69 7.30 -1.00
CA LYS A 38 -12.42 7.81 0.18
C LYS A 38 -12.84 6.72 1.16
N ALA A 39 -13.09 5.51 0.64
CA ALA A 39 -13.42 4.36 1.47
C ALA A 39 -12.20 3.79 2.22
N GLY A 40 -11.00 4.31 1.95
CA GLY A 40 -9.73 3.87 2.51
C GLY A 40 -9.14 2.65 1.80
N GLU A 41 -9.42 2.47 0.52
CA GLU A 41 -8.79 1.39 -0.27
C GLU A 41 -7.53 1.93 -0.94
N VAL A 42 -6.43 1.17 -0.91
CA VAL A 42 -5.31 1.37 -1.83
C VAL A 42 -5.54 0.43 -3.01
N ARG A 43 -5.90 0.98 -4.17
CA ARG A 43 -6.44 0.18 -5.29
C ARG A 43 -5.97 0.60 -6.67
N ARG A 44 -6.09 -0.32 -7.61
CA ARG A 44 -6.05 -0.07 -9.06
C ARG A 44 -7.11 -0.93 -9.73
N ASP A 45 -8.00 -0.30 -10.51
CA ASP A 45 -9.19 -0.94 -11.07
C ASP A 45 -9.97 -1.67 -9.97
N GLU A 46 -10.25 -2.96 -10.13
CA GLU A 46 -10.95 -3.82 -9.16
C GLU A 46 -9.99 -4.58 -8.22
N ALA A 47 -8.70 -4.24 -8.19
CA ALA A 47 -7.71 -4.85 -7.29
C ALA A 47 -7.39 -3.92 -6.11
N CYS A 48 -7.53 -4.43 -4.89
CA CYS A 48 -7.26 -3.74 -3.65
C CYS A 48 -6.10 -4.40 -2.89
N LEU A 49 -5.28 -3.61 -2.22
CA LEU A 49 -4.35 -4.12 -1.21
C LEU A 49 -5.15 -4.73 -0.06
N ASP A 50 -4.79 -5.94 0.32
CA ASP A 50 -5.47 -6.74 1.33
C ASP A 50 -4.45 -7.33 2.31
N TYR A 51 -4.72 -7.22 3.62
CA TYR A 51 -3.88 -7.82 4.65
C TYR A 51 -4.70 -8.57 5.72
N ALA A 52 -4.50 -9.88 5.75
CA ALA A 52 -5.15 -10.80 6.69
C ALA A 52 -4.20 -11.41 7.74
N GLY A 53 -2.98 -10.88 7.89
CA GLY A 53 -2.04 -11.30 8.94
C GLY A 53 -0.71 -11.92 8.47
N GLN A 54 -0.54 -12.13 7.16
CA GLN A 54 0.68 -12.70 6.57
C GLN A 54 1.36 -11.69 5.62
N ASP A 55 1.15 -11.84 4.31
CA ASP A 55 1.63 -10.91 3.30
C ASP A 55 0.54 -9.90 2.94
N VAL A 56 0.94 -8.75 2.39
CA VAL A 56 0.03 -7.84 1.70
C VAL A 56 -0.14 -8.36 0.29
N ILE A 57 -1.37 -8.69 -0.09
CA ILE A 57 -1.70 -9.28 -1.40
C ILE A 57 -2.62 -8.35 -2.20
N LEU A 58 -2.80 -8.65 -3.48
CA LEU A 58 -3.92 -8.12 -4.25
C LEU A 58 -5.13 -9.03 -4.12
N TYR A 59 -6.28 -8.44 -3.83
CA TYR A 59 -7.55 -9.15 -3.78
C TYR A 59 -8.63 -8.31 -4.47
N PRO A 60 -9.68 -8.94 -5.05
CA PRO A 60 -10.82 -8.19 -5.58
C PRO A 60 -11.40 -7.22 -4.55
N CYS A 61 -11.56 -5.96 -4.95
CA CYS A 61 -12.15 -4.94 -4.08
C CYS A 61 -13.59 -5.34 -3.72
N HIS A 62 -13.88 -5.51 -2.44
CA HIS A 62 -15.22 -5.90 -1.97
C HIS A 62 -15.98 -4.76 -1.26
N GLY A 63 -15.35 -3.60 -1.06
CA GLY A 63 -16.00 -2.39 -0.52
C GLY A 63 -16.46 -2.49 0.94
N SER A 64 -16.20 -3.60 1.62
CA SER A 64 -16.65 -3.86 3.00
C SER A 64 -15.63 -3.42 4.05
N LYS A 65 -14.61 -2.65 3.66
CA LYS A 65 -13.47 -2.26 4.51
C LYS A 65 -12.71 -3.50 5.01
N GLY A 66 -12.72 -3.75 6.32
CA GLY A 66 -12.06 -4.92 6.92
C GLY A 66 -10.56 -4.96 6.67
N ASN A 67 -10.11 -6.03 6.02
CA ASN A 67 -8.75 -6.29 5.58
C ASN A 67 -8.30 -5.46 4.36
N GLN A 68 -9.21 -4.72 3.72
CA GLN A 68 -8.92 -3.80 2.61
C GLN A 68 -8.97 -2.32 3.02
N PHE A 69 -9.06 -2.04 4.32
CA PHE A 69 -9.12 -0.68 4.84
C PHE A 69 -7.77 -0.17 5.32
N TRP A 70 -7.35 0.95 4.74
CA TRP A 70 -6.08 1.61 4.94
C TRP A 70 -6.30 3.09 5.23
N GLN A 71 -5.46 3.64 6.09
CA GLN A 71 -5.46 5.05 6.44
C GLN A 71 -4.07 5.61 6.15
N TYR A 72 -4.02 6.59 5.25
CA TYR A 72 -2.79 7.37 5.06
C TYR A 72 -2.79 8.56 6.02
N LYS A 73 -1.72 8.67 6.81
CA LYS A 73 -1.50 9.78 7.76
C LYS A 73 -0.44 10.70 7.16
N PRO A 74 -0.81 11.84 6.54
CA PRO A 74 0.14 12.67 5.81
C PRO A 74 1.21 13.30 6.72
N GLU A 75 0.90 13.55 7.99
CA GLU A 75 1.82 14.15 8.97
C GLU A 75 2.99 13.21 9.29
N THR A 76 2.70 11.92 9.43
CA THR A 76 3.70 10.89 9.74
C THR A 76 4.14 10.08 8.53
N LYS A 77 3.48 10.29 7.38
CA LYS A 77 3.66 9.55 6.12
C LYS A 77 3.41 8.05 6.25
N LEU A 78 2.65 7.63 7.26
CA LEU A 78 2.35 6.22 7.50
C LEU A 78 1.12 5.78 6.70
N ILE A 79 1.16 4.57 6.16
CA ILE A 79 -0.03 3.84 5.71
C ILE A 79 -0.37 2.81 6.79
N GLN A 80 -1.39 3.09 7.59
CA GLN A 80 -1.84 2.21 8.67
C GLN A 80 -3.01 1.34 8.21
N HIS A 81 -2.93 0.04 8.49
CA HIS A 81 -4.03 -0.87 8.26
C HIS A 81 -5.07 -0.78 9.37
N GLY A 82 -6.34 -0.75 8.96
CA GLY A 82 -7.47 -0.42 9.82
C GLY A 82 -7.70 -1.40 10.97
N SER A 83 -7.72 -2.70 10.69
CA SER A 83 -8.05 -3.73 11.68
C SER A 83 -6.85 -4.15 12.53
N SER A 84 -5.69 -4.41 11.91
CA SER A 84 -4.48 -4.84 12.63
C SER A 84 -3.74 -3.71 13.34
N LYS A 85 -4.02 -2.44 13.00
CA LYS A 85 -3.31 -1.23 13.46
C LYS A 85 -1.81 -1.19 13.14
N LYS A 86 -1.31 -2.15 12.36
CA LYS A 86 0.06 -2.19 11.84
C LYS A 86 0.25 -1.22 10.68
N CYS A 87 1.49 -0.84 10.42
CA CYS A 87 1.86 0.03 9.31
C CYS A 87 2.60 -0.74 8.22
N LEU A 88 2.34 -0.34 6.98
CA LEU A 88 3.04 -0.85 5.81
C LEU A 88 4.50 -0.38 5.85
N ALA A 89 5.44 -1.28 5.59
CA ALA A 89 6.86 -0.99 5.58
C ALA A 89 7.57 -1.67 4.40
N ILE A 90 8.74 -1.16 4.04
CA ILE A 90 9.66 -1.83 3.12
C ILE A 90 10.73 -2.55 3.95
N ALA A 91 10.95 -3.84 3.69
CA ALA A 91 12.02 -4.60 4.34
C ALA A 91 13.40 -3.97 4.12
N ASP A 92 14.35 -4.18 5.04
CA ASP A 92 15.73 -3.66 4.95
C ASP A 92 16.42 -3.97 3.61
N ASN A 93 16.23 -5.19 3.11
CA ASN A 93 16.79 -5.66 1.84
C ASN A 93 16.07 -5.08 0.60
N LYS A 94 14.99 -4.31 0.81
CA LYS A 94 14.15 -3.66 -0.21
C LYS A 94 13.45 -4.61 -1.17
N GLN A 95 13.35 -5.90 -0.83
CA GLN A 95 12.79 -6.93 -1.74
C GLN A 95 11.30 -7.18 -1.52
N LYS A 96 10.73 -6.83 -0.37
CA LYS A 96 9.32 -7.08 -0.06
C LYS A 96 8.70 -6.04 0.86
N LEU A 97 7.37 -6.01 0.85
CA LEU A 97 6.55 -5.30 1.84
C LEU A 97 6.48 -6.08 3.15
N LEU A 98 6.33 -5.35 4.24
CA LEU A 98 6.13 -5.87 5.59
C LEU A 98 4.97 -5.14 6.26
N MET A 99 4.43 -5.76 7.31
CA MET A 99 3.45 -5.17 8.21
C MET A 99 3.98 -5.20 9.65
N GLU A 100 4.29 -4.03 10.16
CA GLU A 100 5.02 -3.85 11.42
C GLU A 100 4.25 -2.96 12.40
N GLU A 101 4.72 -2.90 13.65
CA GLU A 101 4.25 -1.86 14.56
C GLU A 101 4.56 -0.48 13.99
N CYS A 102 3.59 0.44 14.09
CA CYS A 102 3.72 1.77 13.52
C CYS A 102 4.78 2.58 14.26
N ASN A 103 5.81 3.01 13.53
CA ASN A 103 6.90 3.84 14.04
C ASN A 103 7.10 5.06 13.11
N PRO A 104 6.61 6.25 13.50
CA PRO A 104 6.76 7.48 12.72
C PRO A 104 8.22 7.88 12.46
N SER A 105 9.17 7.39 13.26
CA SER A 105 10.60 7.66 13.08
C SER A 105 11.26 6.68 12.11
N SER A 106 10.57 5.60 11.70
CA SER A 106 11.12 4.61 10.77
C SER A 106 10.96 5.08 9.32
N PRO A 107 12.06 5.33 8.59
CA PRO A 107 11.97 5.75 7.18
C PRO A 107 11.46 4.65 6.24
N GLN A 108 11.47 3.38 6.68
CA GLN A 108 10.90 2.24 5.96
C GLN A 108 9.38 2.29 5.89
N GLN A 109 8.75 3.01 6.81
CA GLN A 109 7.30 3.15 6.92
C GLN A 109 6.78 4.45 6.30
N HIS A 110 7.67 5.28 5.72
CA HIS A 110 7.28 6.54 5.09
C HIS A 110 6.90 6.34 3.63
N TRP A 111 5.63 6.59 3.33
CA TRP A 111 5.04 6.51 2.01
C TRP A 111 4.64 7.88 1.48
N HIS A 112 4.68 8.04 0.17
CA HIS A 112 4.26 9.25 -0.52
C HIS A 112 3.28 8.90 -1.64
N PHE A 113 2.14 9.59 -1.65
CA PHE A 113 1.22 9.61 -2.78
C PHE A 113 1.46 10.90 -3.57
N ASP A 114 1.83 10.78 -4.85
CA ASP A 114 2.23 11.94 -5.68
C ASP A 114 1.14 13.01 -5.78
N ASN A 115 -0.14 12.62 -5.86
CA ASN A 115 -1.29 13.52 -6.02
C ASN A 115 -2.22 13.48 -4.79
N TYR A 116 -1.65 13.41 -3.59
CA TYR A 116 -2.44 13.43 -2.36
C TYR A 116 -3.17 14.77 -2.18
N ASP A 117 -4.48 14.69 -1.95
CA ASP A 117 -5.34 15.84 -1.68
C ASP A 117 -6.26 15.49 -0.51
N SER A 118 -6.01 16.08 0.65
CA SER A 118 -6.78 15.83 1.87
C SER A 118 -8.24 16.28 1.75
N SER A 119 -8.57 17.21 0.85
CA SER A 119 -9.96 17.63 0.61
C SER A 119 -10.78 16.59 -0.15
N LYS A 120 -10.12 15.61 -0.76
CA LYS A 120 -10.75 14.51 -1.52
C LYS A 120 -10.90 13.24 -0.71
N LEU A 121 -10.52 13.21 0.57
CA LEU A 121 -10.74 12.09 1.48
C LEU A 121 -12.04 12.25 2.28
#